data_AF-A0A8S9ZYW2-F1
#
_entry.id   AF-A0A8S9ZYW2-F1
#
_cell.length_a   1.000
_cell.length_b   1.000
_cell.length_c   1.000
_cell.angle_alpha   90.00
_cell.angle_beta   90.00
_cell.angle_gamma   90.00
#
_symmetry.space_group_name_H-M   'P 1'
#
loop_
_entity.id
_entity.type
_entity.pdbx_description
1 polymer ?
#
loop_
_entity_poly.entity_id
_entity_poly.type
_entity_poly.pdbx_seq_one_letter_code
_entity_poly.pdbx_strand_id
1 'polypeptide(L)'
;MPKTTKEGETDLNTSTGKYLFLFVPVTTFCLGYWQWRRHIWKTNLIEKIRSQINEEPIEFPINNLAQIEQMEYRKVHIDGTYMFQNQFIIRWRGRLDIEQNELNKSNLLSITNTSNGAQVITPFKISGTDLVIMINRGWIPPERIEFELNEGRKRQPIKKNIIGTIRGSEKPHWLLNNHPTQNIWVYKDLKQMANHCNASPILIDADNSVFNNESIEPIGNQTNIKLRNQHFNYMIQWFVYKIFLRIFEHFD
;
A
#
# COMPACT_ATOMS: atom_id res chain seq x y z
N MET A 1 -48.28 60.91 18.46
CA MET A 1 -47.82 59.53 18.74
C MET A 1 -48.94 58.56 18.42
N PRO A 2 -48.67 57.31 18.00
CA PRO A 2 -47.70 56.75 17.05
C PRO A 2 -48.49 56.10 15.85
N LYS A 3 -47.97 55.47 14.78
CA LYS A 3 -46.88 54.51 14.61
C LYS A 3 -46.32 54.58 13.19
N THR A 4 -45.00 54.54 13.11
CA THR A 4 -44.17 54.30 11.93
C THR A 4 -44.11 52.80 11.59
N THR A 5 -44.33 52.50 10.32
CA THR A 5 -43.68 51.49 9.45
C THR A 5 -42.84 50.37 10.10
N LYS A 6 -43.19 49.12 9.80
CA LYS A 6 -42.25 48.01 9.52
C LYS A 6 -42.93 46.97 8.62
N GLU A 7 -42.84 47.16 7.30
CA GLU A 7 -43.01 46.10 6.31
C GLU A 7 -41.68 45.99 5.57
N GLY A 8 -41.01 44.83 5.64
CA GLY A 8 -39.75 44.61 4.92
C GLY A 8 -38.79 43.56 5.45
N GLU A 9 -39.20 42.57 6.25
CA GLU A 9 -38.26 41.59 6.84
C GLU A 9 -38.61 40.11 6.60
N THR A 10 -39.53 39.78 5.67
CA THR A 10 -40.03 38.39 5.51
C THR A 10 -39.60 37.66 4.23
N ASP A 11 -39.07 38.33 3.22
CA ASP A 11 -38.87 37.71 1.89
C ASP A 11 -37.47 37.14 1.64
N LEU A 12 -36.48 37.52 2.46
CA LEU A 12 -35.10 37.02 2.29
C LEU A 12 -34.90 35.59 2.82
N ASN A 13 -35.71 35.13 3.78
CA ASN A 13 -35.52 33.84 4.46
C ASN A 13 -36.16 32.65 3.73
N THR A 14 -37.21 32.88 2.94
CA THR A 14 -37.92 31.85 2.16
C THR A 14 -37.21 31.50 0.85
N SER A 15 -36.45 32.44 0.28
CA SER A 15 -35.69 32.22 -0.96
C SER A 15 -34.43 31.36 -0.71
N THR A 16 -33.64 31.70 0.31
CA THR A 16 -32.46 30.93 0.74
C THR A 16 -32.80 29.52 1.19
N GLY A 17 -33.92 29.30 1.89
CA GLY A 17 -34.40 27.97 2.26
C GLY A 17 -34.69 27.07 1.05
N LYS A 18 -35.29 27.61 -0.01
CA LYS A 18 -35.59 26.85 -1.24
C LYS A 18 -34.32 26.43 -2.00
N TYR A 19 -33.33 27.30 -2.08
CA TYR A 19 -32.04 26.94 -2.70
C TYR A 19 -31.27 25.91 -1.87
N LEU A 20 -31.33 25.99 -0.55
CA LEU A 20 -30.75 24.98 0.35
C LEU A 20 -31.42 23.60 0.14
N PHE A 21 -32.75 23.56 0.06
CA PHE A 21 -33.53 22.36 -0.21
C PHE A 21 -33.19 21.70 -1.55
N LEU A 22 -32.87 22.49 -2.58
CA LEU A 22 -32.52 21.94 -3.89
C LEU A 22 -31.03 21.55 -4.00
N PHE A 23 -30.15 22.24 -3.27
CA PHE A 23 -28.70 22.03 -3.33
C PHE A 23 -28.25 20.75 -2.61
N VAL A 24 -28.81 20.45 -1.45
CA VAL A 24 -28.49 19.24 -0.66
C VAL A 24 -28.76 17.92 -1.43
N PRO A 25 -29.92 17.69 -2.07
CA PRO A 25 -30.19 16.45 -2.80
C PRO A 25 -29.34 16.33 -4.08
N VAL A 26 -29.00 17.45 -4.72
CA VAL A 26 -28.13 17.46 -5.90
C VAL A 26 -26.70 17.09 -5.52
N THR A 27 -26.16 17.73 -4.47
CA THR A 27 -24.80 17.44 -3.98
C THR A 27 -24.65 16.01 -3.47
N THR A 28 -25.61 15.50 -2.70
CA THR A 28 -25.60 14.10 -2.22
C THR A 28 -25.72 13.09 -3.37
N PHE A 29 -26.50 13.37 -4.40
CA PHE A 29 -26.56 12.53 -5.59
C PHE A 29 -25.25 12.54 -6.38
N CYS A 30 -24.65 13.71 -6.59
CA CYS A 30 -23.34 13.84 -7.25
C CYS A 30 -22.25 13.10 -6.48
N LEU A 31 -22.24 13.21 -5.15
CA LEU A 31 -21.33 12.47 -4.27
C LEU A 31 -21.59 10.97 -4.35
N GLY A 32 -22.84 10.52 -4.31
CA GLY A 32 -23.22 9.11 -4.47
C GLY A 32 -22.74 8.53 -5.81
N TYR A 33 -22.94 9.27 -6.91
CA TYR A 33 -22.47 8.86 -8.23
C TYR A 33 -20.94 8.80 -8.31
N TRP A 34 -20.23 9.78 -7.74
CA TRP A 34 -18.78 9.76 -7.68
C TRP A 34 -18.27 8.55 -6.88
N GLN A 35 -18.87 8.25 -5.72
CA GLN A 35 -18.53 7.09 -4.90
C GLN A 35 -18.76 5.77 -5.65
N TRP A 36 -19.86 5.66 -6.41
CA TRP A 36 -20.12 4.48 -7.27
C TRP A 36 -19.04 4.29 -8.32
N ARG A 37 -18.71 5.35 -9.09
CA ARG A 37 -17.63 5.30 -10.09
C ARG A 37 -16.28 4.96 -9.45
N ARG A 38 -15.99 5.54 -8.29
CA ARG A 38 -14.77 5.29 -7.52
C ARG A 38 -14.70 3.83 -7.06
N HIS A 39 -15.83 3.25 -6.64
CA HIS A 39 -15.93 1.86 -6.26
C HIS A 39 -15.67 0.93 -7.45
N ILE A 40 -16.36 1.10 -8.58
CA ILE A 40 -16.13 0.29 -9.79
C ILE A 40 -14.66 0.35 -10.22
N TRP A 41 -14.10 1.56 -10.30
CA TRP A 41 -12.69 1.74 -10.66
C TRP A 41 -11.77 0.97 -9.72
N LYS A 42 -12.02 1.02 -8.40
CA LYS A 42 -11.21 0.31 -7.41
C LYS A 42 -11.36 -1.20 -7.50
N THR A 43 -12.58 -1.70 -7.75
CA THR A 43 -12.85 -3.13 -7.91
C THR A 43 -12.14 -3.67 -9.15
N ASN A 44 -12.26 -2.99 -10.29
CA ASN A 44 -11.55 -3.37 -11.52
C ASN A 44 -10.02 -3.35 -11.33
N LEU A 45 -9.50 -2.39 -10.57
CA LEU A 45 -8.07 -2.33 -10.24
C LEU A 45 -7.64 -3.54 -9.39
N ILE A 46 -8.42 -3.91 -8.37
CA ILE A 46 -8.16 -5.08 -7.54
C ILE A 46 -8.18 -6.36 -8.36
N GLU A 47 -9.17 -6.51 -9.25
CA GLU A 47 -9.28 -7.67 -10.13
C GLU A 47 -8.08 -7.78 -11.07
N LYS A 48 -7.65 -6.66 -11.68
CA LYS A 48 -6.42 -6.63 -12.50
C LYS A 48 -5.20 -7.07 -11.71
N ILE A 49 -4.98 -6.51 -10.51
CA ILE A 49 -3.87 -6.88 -9.63
C ILE A 49 -3.92 -8.37 -9.27
N ARG A 50 -5.10 -8.90 -8.93
CA ARG A 50 -5.29 -10.33 -8.61
C ARG A 50 -4.98 -11.23 -9.81
N SER A 51 -5.38 -10.83 -11.02
CA SER A 51 -5.05 -11.60 -12.23
C SER A 51 -3.54 -11.70 -12.44
N GLN A 52 -2.81 -10.58 -12.34
CA GLN A 52 -1.35 -10.54 -12.53
C GLN A 52 -0.57 -11.36 -11.50
N ILE A 53 -1.05 -11.45 -10.26
CA ILE A 53 -0.42 -12.20 -9.18
C ILE A 53 -0.64 -13.72 -9.33
N ASN A 54 -1.79 -14.12 -9.87
CA ASN A 54 -2.16 -15.52 -10.03
C ASN A 54 -1.61 -16.14 -11.32
N GLU A 55 -1.22 -15.32 -12.29
CA GLU A 55 -0.55 -15.79 -13.50
C GLU A 55 0.83 -16.43 -13.18
N GLU A 56 1.24 -17.39 -14.00
CA GLU A 56 2.50 -18.12 -13.84
C GLU A 56 3.73 -17.21 -13.96
N PRO A 57 4.71 -17.29 -13.06
CA PRO A 57 5.84 -16.38 -13.06
C PRO A 57 6.62 -16.44 -14.38
N ILE A 58 7.04 -15.29 -14.88
CA ILE A 58 7.80 -15.18 -16.14
C ILE A 58 9.29 -14.96 -15.86
N GLU A 59 10.15 -15.20 -16.84
CA GLU A 59 11.55 -14.79 -16.72
C GLU A 59 11.68 -13.27 -16.64
N PHE A 60 12.58 -12.79 -15.78
CA PHE A 60 12.78 -11.34 -15.62
C PHE A 60 13.31 -10.69 -16.91
N PRO A 61 12.66 -9.64 -17.42
CA PRO A 61 13.01 -9.04 -18.71
C PRO A 61 14.24 -8.13 -18.59
N ILE A 62 15.43 -8.74 -18.51
CA ILE A 62 16.73 -8.06 -18.41
C ILE A 62 16.93 -7.01 -19.51
N ASN A 63 16.48 -7.33 -20.73
CA ASN A 63 16.70 -6.50 -21.92
C ASN A 63 15.73 -5.30 -22.03
N ASN A 64 14.67 -5.26 -21.23
CA ASN A 64 13.65 -4.22 -21.33
C ASN A 64 13.19 -3.73 -19.95
N LEU A 65 14.08 -3.00 -19.27
CA LEU A 65 13.82 -2.46 -17.94
C LEU A 65 12.68 -1.43 -17.92
N ALA A 66 12.40 -0.76 -19.05
CA ALA A 66 11.31 0.21 -19.15
C ALA A 66 9.92 -0.41 -18.98
N GLN A 67 9.76 -1.69 -19.33
CA GLN A 67 8.49 -2.40 -19.16
C GLN A 67 8.22 -2.77 -17.69
N ILE A 68 9.25 -2.85 -16.85
CA ILE A 68 9.13 -3.32 -15.45
C ILE A 68 8.20 -2.43 -14.64
N GLU A 69 8.20 -1.11 -14.86
CA GLU A 69 7.28 -0.19 -14.17
C GLU A 69 5.81 -0.52 -14.45
N GLN A 70 5.49 -1.04 -15.63
CA GLN A 70 4.13 -1.43 -16.02
C GLN A 70 3.75 -2.83 -15.53
N MET A 71 4.74 -3.60 -15.06
CA MET A 71 4.62 -4.98 -14.59
C MET A 71 4.55 -5.06 -13.06
N GLU A 72 4.23 -3.96 -12.39
CA GLU A 72 3.94 -4.00 -10.95
C GLU A 72 2.90 -5.10 -10.66
N TYR A 73 3.13 -5.89 -9.60
CA TYR A 73 2.34 -7.07 -9.22
C TYR A 73 2.53 -8.32 -10.08
N ARG A 74 3.35 -8.30 -11.13
CA ARG A 74 3.70 -9.50 -11.90
C ARG A 74 4.76 -10.33 -11.16
N LYS A 75 4.59 -11.65 -11.16
CA LYS A 75 5.56 -12.60 -10.64
C LYS A 75 6.67 -12.87 -11.65
N VAL A 76 7.90 -12.91 -11.18
CA VAL A 76 9.09 -13.16 -12.01
C VAL A 76 10.05 -14.17 -11.38
N HIS A 77 10.74 -14.92 -12.24
CA HIS A 77 11.89 -15.76 -11.91
C HIS A 77 13.19 -15.00 -12.15
N ILE A 78 14.11 -15.10 -11.18
CA ILE A 78 15.43 -14.47 -11.25
C ILE A 78 16.49 -15.35 -10.62
N ASP A 79 17.54 -15.59 -11.38
CA ASP A 79 18.77 -16.19 -10.88
C ASP A 79 19.85 -15.15 -10.64
N GLY A 80 20.56 -15.28 -9.53
CA GLY A 80 21.62 -14.34 -9.18
C GLY A 80 22.20 -14.56 -7.81
N THR A 81 22.88 -13.54 -7.30
CA THR A 81 23.65 -13.61 -6.05
C THR A 81 23.28 -12.45 -5.12
N TYR A 82 22.96 -12.76 -3.87
CA TYR A 82 22.75 -11.77 -2.82
C TYR A 82 24.04 -11.07 -2.43
N MET A 83 23.98 -9.75 -2.26
CA MET A 83 25.07 -8.91 -1.77
C MET A 83 24.69 -8.30 -0.42
N PHE A 84 25.07 -8.98 0.66
CA PHE A 84 24.62 -8.65 2.02
C PHE A 84 25.24 -7.37 2.60
N GLN A 85 26.41 -6.95 2.11
CA GLN A 85 27.15 -5.79 2.62
C GLN A 85 26.31 -4.50 2.62
N ASN A 86 25.48 -4.32 1.58
CA ASN A 86 24.66 -3.13 1.36
C ASN A 86 23.17 -3.39 1.62
N GLN A 87 22.84 -4.30 2.54
CA GLN A 87 21.45 -4.55 2.87
C GLN A 87 20.82 -3.40 3.67
N PHE A 88 19.54 -3.21 3.40
CA PHE A 88 18.68 -2.21 4.00
C PHE A 88 17.71 -2.90 4.97
N ILE A 89 17.44 -2.22 6.08
CA ILE A 89 16.44 -2.68 7.06
C ILE A 89 15.43 -1.56 7.24
N ILE A 90 14.18 -1.85 6.90
CA ILE A 90 13.07 -0.91 7.03
C ILE A 90 12.27 -1.30 8.25
N ARG A 91 12.34 -0.47 9.30
CA ARG A 91 11.73 -0.73 10.60
C ARG A 91 10.24 -0.39 10.60
N TRP A 92 9.55 -0.75 11.68
CA TRP A 92 8.12 -0.43 11.90
C TRP A 92 7.19 -1.13 10.89
N ARG A 93 7.56 -2.35 10.49
CA ARG A 93 6.76 -3.16 9.57
C ARG A 93 6.03 -4.23 10.37
N GLY A 94 4.71 -4.26 10.22
CA GLY A 94 3.88 -5.35 10.74
C GLY A 94 4.07 -6.64 9.93
N ARG A 95 3.79 -7.78 10.57
CA ARG A 95 3.82 -9.11 9.95
C ARG A 95 2.47 -9.41 9.29
N LEU A 96 2.44 -9.61 7.98
CA LEU A 96 1.20 -9.70 7.18
C LEU A 96 0.61 -11.10 7.07
N ASP A 97 1.38 -12.16 7.32
CA ASP A 97 0.90 -13.54 7.28
C ASP A 97 0.07 -13.94 8.51
N ILE A 98 0.29 -13.29 9.66
CA ILE A 98 -0.47 -13.56 10.90
C ILE A 98 -1.87 -12.92 10.86
N GLU A 99 -2.09 -11.85 10.09
CA GLU A 99 -3.35 -11.10 10.07
C GLU A 99 -4.57 -11.89 9.55
N GLN A 100 -4.43 -13.13 9.05
CA GLN A 100 -5.58 -13.87 8.53
C GLN A 100 -6.41 -14.60 9.61
N ASN A 101 -5.86 -14.95 10.78
CA ASN A 101 -6.61 -15.72 11.79
C ASN A 101 -7.14 -14.88 12.97
N GLU A 102 -6.58 -13.70 13.25
CA GLU A 102 -6.90 -12.92 14.47
C GLU A 102 -7.80 -11.70 14.22
N LEU A 103 -8.05 -11.28 12.96
CA LEU A 103 -8.91 -10.11 12.65
C LEU A 103 -10.40 -10.33 12.95
N ASN A 104 -10.83 -11.56 13.27
CA ASN A 104 -12.18 -11.85 13.75
C ASN A 104 -12.35 -11.65 15.27
N LYS A 105 -11.27 -11.35 16.01
CA LYS A 105 -11.34 -10.97 17.43
C LYS A 105 -11.21 -9.46 17.56
N SER A 106 -12.36 -8.81 17.41
CA SER A 106 -12.80 -7.66 18.20
C SER A 106 -11.74 -6.66 18.70
N ASN A 107 -11.99 -5.40 18.33
CA ASN A 107 -11.72 -4.19 19.11
C ASN A 107 -10.49 -3.36 18.73
N LEU A 108 -10.79 -2.07 18.70
CA LEU A 108 -10.04 -0.84 18.45
C LEU A 108 -8.75 -0.67 19.30
N LEU A 109 -8.24 -1.73 19.93
CA LEU A 109 -7.13 -1.74 20.88
C LEU A 109 -6.05 -2.79 20.56
N SER A 110 -6.17 -3.60 19.49
CA SER A 110 -5.14 -4.58 19.09
C SER A 110 -3.97 -3.97 18.30
N ILE A 111 -3.44 -2.84 18.79
CA ILE A 111 -2.14 -2.29 18.34
C ILE A 111 -0.98 -2.97 19.11
N THR A 112 -1.27 -3.81 20.11
CA THR A 112 -0.28 -4.19 21.12
C THR A 112 0.40 -5.54 20.95
N ASN A 113 -0.04 -6.45 20.05
CA ASN A 113 0.53 -7.81 20.00
C ASN A 113 1.16 -8.26 18.67
N THR A 114 1.15 -7.44 17.61
CA THR A 114 2.08 -7.67 16.49
C THR A 114 3.32 -6.83 16.76
N SER A 115 4.39 -7.47 17.23
CA SER A 115 5.64 -6.78 17.48
C SER A 115 6.12 -6.14 16.16
N ASN A 116 6.28 -4.81 16.17
CA ASN A 116 6.71 -4.06 15.00
C ASN A 116 8.12 -4.50 14.61
N GLY A 117 8.21 -5.39 13.63
CA GLY A 117 9.46 -5.90 13.11
C GLY A 117 10.04 -5.00 12.01
N ALA A 118 10.81 -5.61 11.13
CA ALA A 118 11.42 -4.93 10.00
C ALA A 118 11.35 -5.76 8.72
N GLN A 119 11.43 -5.09 7.58
CA GLN A 119 11.66 -5.74 6.30
C GLN A 119 13.14 -5.67 5.93
N VAL A 120 13.68 -6.76 5.41
CA VAL A 120 15.08 -6.85 4.96
C VAL A 120 15.12 -6.79 3.44
N ILE A 121 15.80 -5.79 2.90
CA ILE A 121 16.00 -5.63 1.46
C ILE A 121 17.49 -5.78 1.17
N THR A 122 17.82 -6.71 0.29
CA THR A 122 19.21 -7.03 -0.03
C THR A 122 19.43 -6.81 -1.52
N PRO A 123 20.48 -6.07 -1.92
CA PRO A 123 20.89 -6.00 -3.32
C PRO A 123 21.20 -7.38 -3.88
N PHE A 124 20.87 -7.59 -5.15
CA PHE A 124 20.95 -8.87 -5.82
C PHE A 124 21.50 -8.68 -7.23
N LYS A 125 22.66 -9.27 -7.50
CA LYS A 125 23.29 -9.23 -8.82
C LYS A 125 22.73 -10.36 -9.67
N ILE A 126 22.09 -10.02 -10.79
CA ILE A 126 21.49 -10.99 -11.71
C ILE A 126 22.60 -11.77 -12.43
N SER A 127 22.46 -13.09 -12.49
CA SER A 127 23.42 -13.99 -13.13
C SER A 127 23.60 -13.64 -14.61
N GLY A 128 24.84 -13.67 -15.10
CA GLY A 128 25.14 -13.36 -16.50
C GLY A 128 25.08 -11.87 -16.88
N THR A 129 24.87 -10.96 -15.93
CA THR A 129 24.83 -9.51 -16.17
C THR A 129 25.52 -8.73 -15.05
N ASP A 130 25.78 -7.45 -15.31
CA ASP A 130 26.18 -6.50 -14.27
C ASP A 130 25.01 -5.75 -13.63
N LEU A 131 23.78 -6.15 -13.95
CA LEU A 131 22.58 -5.54 -13.40
C LEU A 131 22.38 -5.97 -11.94
N VAL A 132 22.28 -4.98 -11.07
CA VAL A 132 21.96 -5.15 -9.65
C VAL A 132 20.56 -4.60 -9.42
N ILE A 133 19.72 -5.39 -8.76
CA ILE A 133 18.37 -5.01 -8.35
C ILE A 133 18.22 -5.18 -6.83
N MET A 134 17.09 -4.76 -6.27
CA MET A 134 16.80 -4.96 -4.85
C MET A 134 15.77 -6.06 -4.66
N ILE A 135 16.04 -6.97 -3.73
CA ILE A 135 15.09 -8.02 -3.35
C ILE A 135 14.70 -7.81 -1.89
N ASN A 136 13.42 -7.57 -1.65
CA ASN A 136 12.83 -7.62 -0.32
C ASN A 136 12.66 -9.10 0.06
N ARG A 137 13.54 -9.59 0.92
CA ARG A 137 13.55 -10.97 1.41
C ARG A 137 12.37 -11.24 2.35
N GLY A 138 11.78 -10.19 2.92
CA GLY A 138 10.60 -10.29 3.76
C GLY A 138 10.81 -9.76 5.17
N TRP A 139 9.96 -10.22 6.09
CA TRP A 139 9.86 -9.69 7.44
C TRP A 139 10.73 -10.44 8.44
N ILE A 140 11.31 -9.71 9.39
CA ILE A 140 12.01 -10.24 10.55
C ILE A 140 11.41 -9.67 11.84
N PRO A 141 11.42 -10.45 12.94
CA PRO A 141 10.97 -9.98 14.25
C PRO A 141 11.94 -8.94 14.82
N PRO A 142 11.46 -8.04 15.71
CA PRO A 142 12.28 -6.93 16.22
C PRO A 142 13.55 -7.39 16.93
N GLU A 143 13.52 -8.53 17.61
CA GLU A 143 14.66 -9.13 18.32
C GLU A 143 15.81 -9.49 17.35
N ARG A 144 15.49 -9.70 16.07
CA ARG A 144 16.46 -10.08 15.04
C ARG A 144 17.05 -8.88 14.29
N ILE A 145 16.49 -7.67 14.45
CA ILE A 145 16.94 -6.48 13.72
C ILE A 145 18.43 -6.23 13.95
N GLU A 146 18.88 -6.25 15.21
CA GLU A 146 20.27 -5.93 15.56
C GLU A 146 21.25 -6.98 15.02
N PHE A 147 20.88 -8.26 15.12
CA PHE A 147 21.66 -9.34 14.52
C PHE A 147 21.82 -9.13 13.01
N GLU A 148 20.74 -8.75 12.33
CA GLU A 148 20.78 -8.58 10.88
C GLU A 148 21.54 -7.31 10.46
N LEU A 149 21.48 -6.22 11.23
CA LEU A 149 22.33 -5.05 10.98
C LEU A 149 23.82 -5.36 11.07
N ASN A 150 24.23 -6.23 12.00
CA ASN A 150 25.62 -6.48 12.33
C ASN A 150 26.19 -7.71 11.63
N GLU A 151 25.65 -8.90 11.94
CA GLU A 151 26.12 -10.19 11.42
C GLU A 151 25.53 -10.49 10.04
N GLY A 152 24.28 -10.07 9.80
CA GLY A 152 23.62 -10.24 8.50
C GLY A 152 24.40 -9.66 7.33
N ARG A 153 25.06 -8.51 7.52
CA ARG A 153 25.87 -7.83 6.51
C ARG A 153 27.19 -8.53 6.18
N LYS A 154 27.71 -9.33 7.11
CA LYS A 154 28.99 -10.04 6.98
C LYS A 154 28.85 -11.38 6.25
N ARG A 155 27.62 -11.80 5.95
CA ARG A 155 27.37 -13.03 5.20
C ARG A 155 28.04 -12.98 3.83
N GLN A 156 28.62 -14.10 3.43
CA GLN A 156 29.19 -14.24 2.10
C GLN A 156 28.09 -14.15 1.03
N PRO A 157 28.42 -13.72 -0.21
CA PRO A 157 27.44 -13.72 -1.30
C PRO A 157 26.88 -15.12 -1.56
N ILE A 158 25.54 -15.24 -1.64
CA ILE A 158 24.84 -16.52 -1.83
C ILE A 158 24.11 -16.51 -3.16
N LYS A 159 24.37 -17.51 -4.00
CA LYS A 159 23.62 -17.74 -5.23
C LYS A 159 22.24 -18.31 -4.92
N LYS A 160 21.19 -17.78 -5.52
CA LYS A 160 19.82 -18.27 -5.30
C LYS A 160 18.94 -18.03 -6.53
N ASN A 161 18.00 -18.95 -6.75
CA ASN A 161 16.86 -18.74 -7.65
C ASN A 161 15.73 -18.12 -6.84
N ILE A 162 15.22 -16.97 -7.27
CA ILE A 162 14.20 -16.21 -6.59
C ILE A 162 12.95 -16.15 -7.46
N ILE A 163 11.84 -16.52 -6.85
CA ILE A 163 10.50 -16.19 -7.32
C ILE A 163 10.02 -15.01 -6.51
N GLY A 164 9.57 -13.95 -7.16
CA GLY A 164 9.08 -12.77 -6.45
C GLY A 164 8.16 -11.90 -7.28
N THR A 165 7.53 -10.95 -6.62
CA THR A 165 6.57 -10.01 -7.23
C THR A 165 7.21 -8.65 -7.42
N ILE A 166 7.11 -8.06 -8.60
CA ILE A 166 7.62 -6.70 -8.88
C ILE A 166 6.81 -5.67 -8.08
N ARG A 167 7.51 -4.75 -7.41
CA ARG A 167 6.91 -3.67 -6.63
C ARG A 167 7.47 -2.31 -7.01
N GLY A 168 6.58 -1.33 -7.10
CA GLY A 168 6.96 0.08 -7.25
C GLY A 168 7.47 0.70 -5.95
N SER A 169 7.96 1.93 -6.07
CA SER A 169 8.40 2.74 -4.94
C SER A 169 7.23 3.09 -4.01
N GLU A 170 7.49 3.05 -2.71
CA GLU A 170 6.55 3.58 -1.71
C GLU A 170 6.53 5.11 -1.76
N LYS A 171 5.38 5.69 -1.40
CA LYS A 171 5.25 7.14 -1.28
C LYS A 171 5.96 7.63 -0.02
N PRO A 172 6.58 8.82 -0.05
CA PRO A 172 7.26 9.36 1.12
C PRO A 172 6.27 9.56 2.26
N HIS A 173 6.74 9.27 3.48
CA HIS A 173 6.01 9.61 4.68
C HIS A 173 6.05 11.13 4.88
N TRP A 174 4.96 11.71 5.39
CA TRP A 174 4.82 13.15 5.53
C TRP A 174 5.62 13.74 6.72
N LEU A 175 5.83 12.95 7.77
CA LEU A 175 6.63 13.34 8.95
C LEU A 175 8.09 12.88 8.94
N LEU A 176 8.35 11.73 8.32
CA LEU A 176 9.57 10.96 8.53
C LEU A 176 10.29 10.83 7.19
N ASN A 177 11.58 11.12 7.20
CA ASN A 177 12.43 11.04 6.03
C ASN A 177 13.43 9.90 6.16
N ASN A 178 13.86 9.38 5.01
CA ASN A 178 15.01 8.50 4.95
C ASN A 178 16.28 9.30 5.22
N HIS A 179 17.26 8.67 5.86
CA HIS A 179 18.60 9.23 6.06
C HIS A 179 19.64 8.28 5.45
N PRO A 180 19.90 8.37 4.12
CA PRO A 180 20.78 7.44 3.41
C PRO A 180 22.22 7.40 3.95
N THR A 181 22.74 8.54 4.42
CA THR A 181 24.11 8.64 4.97
C THR A 181 24.30 7.83 6.26
N GLN A 182 23.23 7.67 7.04
CA GLN A 182 23.21 6.87 8.26
C GLN A 182 22.64 5.46 8.02
N ASN A 183 22.27 5.15 6.78
CA ASN A 183 21.60 3.90 6.39
C ASN A 183 20.30 3.65 7.19
N ILE A 184 19.56 4.72 7.49
CA ILE A 184 18.26 4.66 8.18
C ILE A 184 17.15 4.85 7.15
N TRP A 185 16.28 3.84 7.05
CA TRP A 185 15.22 3.78 6.04
C TRP A 185 13.86 3.58 6.71
N VAL A 186 12.93 4.49 6.39
CA VAL A 186 11.56 4.51 6.90
C VAL A 186 10.58 3.98 5.84
N TYR A 187 10.80 4.31 4.56
CA TYR A 187 9.98 3.87 3.44
C TYR A 187 10.84 3.46 2.24
N LYS A 188 10.28 2.61 1.37
CA LYS A 188 10.96 2.06 0.17
C LYS A 188 11.02 3.09 -0.97
N ASP A 189 11.97 4.03 -0.88
CA ASP A 189 12.30 4.90 -2.02
C ASP A 189 13.32 4.22 -2.92
N LEU A 190 12.86 3.66 -4.04
CA LEU A 190 13.73 2.87 -4.92
C LEU A 190 14.85 3.68 -5.54
N LYS A 191 14.64 4.97 -5.81
CA LYS A 191 15.68 5.83 -6.42
C LYS A 191 16.77 6.14 -5.41
N GLN A 192 16.40 6.51 -4.19
CA GLN A 192 17.38 6.77 -3.14
C GLN A 192 18.15 5.51 -2.74
N MET A 193 17.45 4.38 -2.61
CA MET A 193 18.08 3.10 -2.25
C MET A 193 19.02 2.61 -3.36
N ALA A 194 18.57 2.67 -4.62
CA ALA A 194 19.38 2.34 -5.80
C ALA A 194 20.68 3.16 -5.86
N ASN A 195 20.59 4.48 -5.66
CA ASN A 195 21.76 5.34 -5.65
C ASN A 195 22.72 5.02 -4.49
N HIS A 196 22.21 4.54 -3.35
CA HIS A 196 23.04 4.19 -2.20
C HIS A 196 23.86 2.91 -2.40
N CYS A 197 23.33 1.94 -3.16
CA CYS A 197 24.00 0.66 -3.40
C CYS A 197 24.46 0.43 -4.85
N ASN A 198 24.43 1.46 -5.70
CA ASN A 198 24.72 1.37 -7.14
C ASN A 198 23.88 0.28 -7.85
N ALA A 199 22.59 0.23 -7.54
CA ALA A 199 21.64 -0.68 -8.16
C ALA A 199 20.69 0.05 -9.12
N SER A 200 19.91 -0.71 -9.87
CA SER A 200 18.76 -0.21 -10.62
C SER A 200 17.56 -0.02 -9.66
N PRO A 201 16.69 0.99 -9.85
CA PRO A 201 15.54 1.29 -8.97
C PRO A 201 14.39 0.30 -9.15
N ILE A 202 14.68 -1.00 -9.06
CA ILE A 202 13.76 -2.11 -9.23
C ILE A 202 13.74 -2.90 -7.93
N LEU A 203 12.55 -3.15 -7.41
CA LEU A 203 12.32 -3.92 -6.20
C LEU A 203 11.43 -5.12 -6.48
N ILE A 204 11.81 -6.25 -5.90
CA ILE A 204 11.06 -7.49 -5.98
C ILE A 204 10.83 -8.03 -4.57
N ASP A 205 9.57 -8.26 -4.22
CA ASP A 205 9.18 -8.92 -2.98
C ASP A 205 9.28 -10.43 -3.18
N ALA A 206 10.21 -11.09 -2.49
CA ALA A 206 10.44 -12.53 -2.60
C ALA A 206 9.25 -13.31 -2.06
N ASP A 207 8.89 -14.40 -2.74
CA ASP A 207 7.88 -15.34 -2.27
C ASP A 207 8.44 -16.20 -1.12
N ASN A 208 7.55 -16.71 -0.27
CA ASN A 208 7.92 -17.53 0.87
C ASN A 208 8.45 -18.92 0.43
N SER A 209 8.05 -19.39 -0.75
CA SER A 209 8.52 -20.67 -1.34
C SER A 209 10.03 -20.70 -1.59
N VAL A 210 10.69 -19.54 -1.63
CA VAL A 210 12.12 -19.41 -1.89
C VAL A 210 12.98 -19.78 -0.67
N PHE A 211 12.41 -19.75 0.53
CA PHE A 211 13.13 -20.02 1.78
C PHE A 211 12.67 -21.37 2.34
N ASN A 212 13.55 -22.38 2.35
CA ASN A 212 13.27 -23.76 2.75
C ASN A 212 13.05 -23.93 4.26
N ASN A 213 12.15 -23.16 4.88
CA ASN A 213 11.87 -23.16 6.32
C ASN A 213 13.14 -23.10 7.22
N GLU A 214 14.23 -22.54 6.69
CA GLU A 214 15.42 -22.28 7.48
C GLU A 214 15.07 -21.17 8.48
N SER A 215 15.18 -21.47 9.77
CA SER A 215 14.77 -20.57 10.87
C SER A 215 15.45 -19.19 10.84
N ILE A 216 16.56 -19.06 10.10
CA ILE A 216 17.40 -17.86 9.98
C ILE A 216 17.10 -17.07 8.70
N GLU A 217 16.09 -17.39 7.90
CA GLU A 217 15.71 -16.54 6.75
C GLU A 217 14.54 -15.60 7.11
N PRO A 218 14.44 -14.40 6.50
CA PRO A 218 13.28 -13.54 6.64
C PRO A 218 12.02 -14.23 6.08
N ILE A 219 10.87 -13.88 6.63
CA ILE A 219 9.57 -14.44 6.21
C ILE A 219 9.12 -13.72 4.94
N GLY A 220 9.14 -14.43 3.81
CA GLY A 220 8.77 -13.92 2.49
C GLY A 220 7.27 -13.64 2.35
N ASN A 221 6.86 -13.27 1.13
CA ASN A 221 5.47 -13.00 0.75
C ASN A 221 4.76 -11.92 1.60
N GLN A 222 5.49 -10.86 1.95
CA GLN A 222 4.97 -9.73 2.73
C GLN A 222 4.43 -8.61 1.83
N THR A 223 3.85 -8.98 0.68
CA THR A 223 3.25 -8.02 -0.24
C THR A 223 1.82 -7.72 0.20
N ASN A 224 1.57 -6.50 0.69
CA ASN A 224 0.21 -6.10 1.07
C ASN A 224 -0.64 -5.81 -0.18
N ILE A 225 -1.50 -6.75 -0.56
CA ILE A 225 -2.43 -6.62 -1.71
C ILE A 225 -3.84 -6.22 -1.24
N LYS A 226 -4.07 -6.06 0.07
CA LYS A 226 -5.40 -5.73 0.62
C LYS A 226 -5.70 -4.24 0.45
N LEU A 227 -6.19 -3.88 -0.74
CA LEU A 227 -6.94 -2.64 -0.92
C LEU A 227 -8.30 -2.78 -0.20
N ARG A 228 -8.41 -2.23 1.01
CA ARG A 228 -9.64 -2.26 1.83
C ARG A 228 -10.84 -1.73 1.03
N ASN A 229 -11.86 -2.56 0.78
CA ASN A 229 -13.07 -2.16 0.05
C ASN A 229 -14.21 -1.83 1.04
N GLN A 230 -14.20 -0.64 1.63
CA GLN A 230 -15.24 -0.17 2.55
C GLN A 230 -16.29 0.74 1.89
N HIS A 231 -16.23 0.92 0.56
CA HIS A 231 -16.98 2.00 -0.12
C HIS A 231 -18.44 1.68 -0.41
N PHE A 232 -18.86 0.41 -0.36
CA PHE A 232 -20.25 0.02 -0.61
C PHE A 232 -21.20 0.45 0.52
N ASN A 233 -20.75 0.39 1.78
CA ASN A 233 -21.57 0.78 2.93
C ASN A 233 -21.83 2.30 2.97
N TYR A 234 -20.84 3.11 2.62
CA TYR A 234 -21.02 4.56 2.50
C TYR A 234 -21.95 4.93 1.33
N MET A 235 -21.88 4.19 0.22
CA MET A 235 -22.80 4.39 -0.90
C MET A 235 -24.26 4.18 -0.47
N ILE A 236 -24.54 3.09 0.25
CA ILE A 236 -25.88 2.83 0.81
C ILE A 236 -26.31 3.98 1.73
N GLN A 237 -25.42 4.45 2.61
CA GLN A 237 -25.73 5.53 3.53
C GLN A 237 -26.15 6.83 2.81
N TRP A 238 -25.47 7.22 1.72
CA TRP A 238 -25.82 8.42 0.96
C TRP A 238 -27.10 8.28 0.14
N PHE A 239 -27.36 7.09 -0.44
CA PHE A 239 -28.63 6.85 -1.13
C PHE A 239 -29.81 6.76 -0.16
N VAL A 240 -29.64 6.16 1.01
CA VAL A 240 -30.64 6.12 2.09
C VAL A 240 -30.92 7.54 2.60
N TYR A 241 -29.89 8.36 2.81
CA TYR A 241 -30.08 9.77 3.21
C TYR A 241 -30.85 10.57 2.15
N LYS A 242 -30.55 10.38 0.85
CA LYS A 242 -31.32 10.99 -0.24
C LYS A 242 -32.78 10.54 -0.25
N ILE A 243 -33.04 9.24 -0.06
CA ILE A 243 -34.41 8.70 -0.01
C ILE A 243 -35.15 9.26 1.21
N PHE A 244 -34.51 9.30 2.37
CA PHE A 244 -35.07 9.86 3.60
C PHE A 244 -35.44 11.34 3.46
N LEU A 245 -34.56 12.16 2.90
CA LEU A 245 -34.84 13.58 2.63
C LEU A 245 -36.03 13.75 1.67
N ARG A 246 -36.12 12.93 0.62
CA ARG A 246 -37.23 12.99 -0.34
C ARG A 246 -38.56 12.50 0.23
N ILE A 247 -38.53 11.57 1.20
CA ILE A 247 -39.72 11.15 1.93
C ILE A 247 -40.20 12.28 2.85
N PHE A 248 -39.28 12.92 3.60
CA PHE A 248 -39.61 14.07 4.45
C PHE A 248 -40.19 15.25 3.65
N GLU A 249 -39.65 15.57 2.47
CA GLU A 249 -40.21 16.55 1.53
C GLU A 249 -41.66 16.25 1.08
N HIS A 250 -42.13 15.01 1.25
CA HIS A 250 -43.48 14.61 0.84
C HIS A 250 -44.50 14.65 2.00
N PHE A 251 -44.02 14.83 3.23
CA PHE A 251 -44.84 14.85 4.46
C PHE A 251 -44.92 16.23 5.14
N ASP A 252 -44.22 17.24 4.64
CA ASP A 252 -44.34 18.67 5.00
C ASP A 252 -45.07 19.45 3.89
#